data_AF-A0A7X8QPW2-F1
#
_entry.id   AF-A0A7X8QPW2-F1
#
_cell.length_a   1.000
_cell.length_b   1.000
_cell.length_c   1.000
_cell.angle_alpha   90.00
_cell.angle_beta   90.00
_cell.angle_gamma   90.00
#
_symmetry.space_group_name_H-M   'P 1'
#
loop_
_entity.id
_entity.type
_entity.pdbx_description
1 polymer ?
#
loop_
_entity_poly.entity_id
_entity_poly.type
_entity_poly.pdbx_seq_one_letter_code
_entity_poly.pdbx_strand_id
1 'polypeptide(L)'
;KFEYDKALGWDKSPVLRYSKSNKENVITKIGIMKDFLATQGKAEGILAVLTFLNESFQGFELLEANSLKLGKKEDFIKERFLSFMEAYLAEEYKVIADKVEDVIGFGVGLTPSMDDFICGLMVARVYLLNYMGKSIFEALEFNEQMLMKISGKTTRVSEEMLKFSSKGEVNENIRSLMISLTSDIPIDEFIYNLKTVASYGETSGIDIISGIYIGSKILLNQYSRG
;
A
#
# COMPACT_ATOMS: atom_id res chain seq x y z
N LYS A 1 30.15 -36.54 2.45
CA LYS A 1 30.32 -35.10 2.14
C LYS A 1 29.01 -34.68 1.48
N PHE A 2 28.11 -34.04 2.21
CA PHE A 2 26.83 -33.59 1.64
C PHE A 2 27.11 -32.30 0.86
N GLU A 3 26.89 -32.32 -0.45
CA GLU A 3 26.84 -31.11 -1.26
C GLU A 3 25.54 -30.39 -0.92
N TYR A 4 25.66 -29.23 -0.27
CA TYR A 4 24.56 -28.29 -0.17
C TYR A 4 24.32 -27.77 -1.58
N ASP A 5 23.24 -28.23 -2.18
CA ASP A 5 22.68 -27.64 -3.39
C ASP A 5 22.51 -26.14 -3.12
N LYS A 6 23.13 -25.31 -3.96
CA LYS A 6 23.04 -23.86 -3.84
C LYS A 6 21.57 -23.50 -4.06
N ALA A 7 20.81 -23.33 -2.98
CA ALA A 7 19.50 -22.72 -3.05
C ALA A 7 19.67 -21.40 -3.82
N LEU A 8 19.16 -21.36 -5.05
CA LEU A 8 19.10 -20.13 -5.83
C LEU A 8 18.35 -19.12 -4.97
N GLY A 9 19.06 -18.07 -4.54
CA GLY A 9 18.47 -17.01 -3.74
C GLY A 9 17.26 -16.45 -4.47
N TRP A 10 16.13 -16.39 -3.79
CA TRP A 10 14.89 -15.88 -4.36
C TRP A 10 15.08 -14.44 -4.86
N ASP A 11 14.71 -14.18 -6.12
CA ASP A 11 14.79 -12.85 -6.71
C ASP A 11 13.64 -11.98 -6.18
N LYS A 12 14.04 -10.90 -5.50
CA LYS A 12 13.13 -9.93 -4.88
C LYS A 12 12.70 -8.81 -5.81
N SER A 13 13.30 -8.72 -7.01
CA SER A 13 13.00 -7.69 -7.98
C SER A 13 11.51 -7.69 -8.33
N PRO A 14 10.92 -6.51 -8.61
CA PRO A 14 9.54 -6.44 -9.05
C PRO A 14 9.37 -7.18 -10.39
N VAL A 15 8.36 -8.03 -10.48
CA VAL A 15 8.02 -8.72 -11.73
C VAL A 15 7.00 -7.86 -12.45
N LEU A 16 7.45 -7.14 -13.48
CA LEU A 16 6.65 -6.12 -14.20
C LEU A 16 6.26 -6.54 -15.63
N ARG A 17 6.72 -7.69 -16.09
CA ARG A 17 6.42 -8.25 -17.42
C ARG A 17 5.49 -9.44 -17.27
N TYR A 18 4.22 -9.26 -17.62
CA TYR A 18 3.17 -10.27 -17.59
C TYR A 18 2.01 -9.84 -18.50
N SER A 19 1.08 -10.75 -18.77
CA SER A 19 -0.14 -10.44 -19.52
C SER A 19 -1.02 -9.49 -18.70
N LYS A 20 -1.17 -8.25 -19.15
CA LYS A 20 -1.94 -7.22 -18.44
C LYS A 20 -3.44 -7.48 -18.58
N SER A 21 -4.16 -7.27 -17.48
CA SER A 21 -5.62 -7.33 -17.45
C SER A 21 -6.24 -6.19 -18.25
N ASN A 22 -7.53 -6.30 -18.57
CA ASN A 22 -8.30 -5.14 -19.02
C ASN A 22 -8.68 -4.25 -17.83
N LYS A 23 -8.98 -2.97 -18.09
CA LYS A 23 -9.30 -1.97 -17.05
C LYS A 23 -10.52 -2.34 -16.22
N GLU A 24 -11.55 -2.91 -16.82
CA GLU A 24 -12.78 -3.31 -16.12
C GLU A 24 -12.49 -4.39 -15.07
N ASN A 25 -11.70 -5.41 -15.42
CA ASN A 25 -11.31 -6.47 -14.49
C ASN A 25 -10.43 -5.94 -13.35
N VAL A 26 -9.52 -4.99 -13.60
CA VAL A 26 -8.75 -4.33 -12.51
C VAL A 26 -9.68 -3.55 -11.57
N ILE A 27 -10.65 -2.80 -12.12
CA ILE A 27 -11.64 -2.07 -11.31
C ILE A 27 -12.47 -3.04 -10.46
N THR A 28 -12.91 -4.17 -11.03
CA THR A 28 -13.62 -5.22 -10.32
C THR A 28 -12.80 -5.78 -9.16
N LYS A 29 -11.52 -6.10 -9.39
CA LYS A 29 -10.59 -6.58 -8.33
C LYS A 29 -10.40 -5.55 -7.22
N ILE A 30 -10.32 -4.26 -7.54
CA ILE A 30 -10.26 -3.17 -6.53
C ILE A 30 -11.58 -3.07 -5.75
N GLY A 31 -12.72 -3.27 -6.40
CA GLY A 31 -14.03 -3.36 -5.73
C GLY A 31 -14.06 -4.50 -4.72
N ILE A 32 -13.60 -5.69 -5.11
CA ILE A 32 -13.48 -6.85 -4.22
C ILE A 32 -12.53 -6.54 -3.04
N MET A 33 -11.41 -5.86 -3.29
CA MET A 33 -10.47 -5.46 -2.24
C MET A 33 -11.13 -4.50 -1.24
N LYS A 34 -11.91 -3.53 -1.71
CA LYS A 34 -12.68 -2.62 -0.86
C LYS A 34 -13.65 -3.39 0.03
N ASP A 35 -14.46 -4.26 -0.56
CA ASP A 35 -15.47 -5.03 0.17
C ASP A 35 -14.80 -5.97 1.18
N PHE A 36 -13.67 -6.58 0.80
CA PHE A 36 -12.86 -7.37 1.72
C PHE A 36 -12.41 -6.55 2.93
N LEU A 37 -11.79 -5.38 2.71
CA LEU A 37 -11.37 -4.50 3.81
C LEU A 37 -12.53 -4.08 4.72
N ALA A 38 -13.70 -3.80 4.15
CA ALA A 38 -14.91 -3.47 4.92
C ALA A 38 -15.35 -4.63 5.83
N THR A 39 -15.21 -5.89 5.39
CA THR A 39 -15.53 -7.06 6.23
C THR A 39 -14.52 -7.33 7.34
N GLN A 40 -13.31 -6.79 7.26
CA GLN A 40 -12.29 -7.01 8.30
C GLN A 40 -12.56 -6.22 9.59
N GLY A 41 -13.49 -5.25 9.55
CA GLY A 41 -14.45 -4.91 10.61
C GLY A 41 -13.95 -4.56 12.03
N LYS A 42 -12.65 -4.60 12.30
CA LYS A 42 -12.06 -4.23 13.59
C LYS A 42 -11.32 -2.92 13.41
N ALA A 43 -11.68 -1.95 14.26
CA ALA A 43 -11.14 -0.59 14.33
C ALA A 43 -9.68 -0.55 14.80
N GLU A 44 -8.80 -1.33 14.20
CA GLU A 44 -7.40 -1.48 14.60
C GLU A 44 -6.48 -1.22 13.40
N GLY A 45 -5.24 -0.83 13.70
CA GLY A 45 -4.28 -0.45 12.67
C GLY A 45 -4.69 0.79 11.87
N ILE A 46 -4.40 0.78 10.56
CA ILE A 46 -4.61 1.94 9.69
C ILE A 46 -6.08 2.12 9.31
N LEU A 47 -6.90 1.06 9.31
CA LEU A 47 -8.31 1.13 8.88
C LEU A 47 -9.11 2.19 9.65
N ALA A 48 -8.82 2.37 10.95
CA ALA A 48 -9.43 3.43 11.75
C ALA A 48 -9.05 4.83 11.23
N VAL A 49 -7.78 5.04 10.90
CA VAL A 49 -7.25 6.31 10.39
C VAL A 49 -7.75 6.63 8.97
N LEU A 50 -7.99 5.61 8.14
CA LEU A 50 -8.53 5.80 6.79
C LEU A 50 -9.93 6.42 6.77
N THR A 51 -10.70 6.30 7.86
CA THR A 51 -12.02 6.94 7.95
C THR A 51 -11.94 8.45 7.76
N PHE A 52 -10.83 9.09 8.14
CA PHE A 52 -10.60 10.52 7.93
C PHE A 52 -10.56 10.88 6.44
N LEU A 53 -10.12 9.98 5.56
CA LEU A 53 -10.14 10.24 4.13
C LEU A 53 -11.56 10.37 3.58
N ASN A 54 -12.51 9.61 4.12
CA ASN A 54 -13.91 9.69 3.69
C ASN A 54 -14.51 11.08 3.99
N GLU A 55 -14.08 11.70 5.09
CA GLU A 55 -14.53 13.03 5.49
C GLU A 55 -13.88 14.14 4.65
N SER A 56 -12.63 13.95 4.26
CA SER A 56 -11.81 15.02 3.66
C SER A 56 -11.69 14.94 2.14
N PHE A 57 -11.92 13.78 1.50
CA PHE A 57 -11.72 13.60 0.06
C PHE A 57 -12.89 12.85 -0.61
N GLN A 58 -13.48 13.50 -1.62
CA GLN A 58 -14.56 12.90 -2.41
C GLN A 58 -14.08 11.67 -3.21
N GLY A 59 -14.84 10.58 -3.20
CA GLY A 59 -14.56 9.35 -3.97
C GLY A 59 -13.67 8.31 -3.27
N PHE A 60 -13.35 8.54 -1.99
CA PHE A 60 -12.62 7.61 -1.14
C PHE A 60 -13.50 6.76 -0.25
N GLU A 61 -14.84 6.76 -0.41
CA GLU A 61 -15.80 6.09 0.47
C GLU A 61 -15.45 4.60 0.69
N LEU A 62 -14.65 4.36 1.73
CA LEU A 62 -14.02 3.09 2.04
C LEU A 62 -14.88 2.26 2.99
N LEU A 63 -15.58 2.98 3.85
CA LEU A 63 -16.30 2.48 5.01
C LEU A 63 -17.51 3.39 5.21
N GLU A 64 -18.68 2.80 5.45
CA GLU A 64 -19.74 3.55 6.14
C GLU A 64 -19.18 3.89 7.53
N ALA A 65 -18.61 5.10 7.67
CA ALA A 65 -17.85 5.57 8.82
C ALA A 65 -18.62 5.60 10.16
N ASN A 66 -19.89 5.16 10.14
CA ASN A 66 -20.85 5.33 11.22
C ASN A 66 -20.64 4.40 12.44
N SER A 67 -19.61 3.54 12.45
CA SER A 67 -19.46 2.52 13.52
C SER A 67 -18.09 2.42 14.17
N LEU A 68 -17.08 3.19 13.74
CA LEU A 68 -15.74 3.09 14.33
C LEU A 68 -15.57 4.13 15.45
N LYS A 69 -15.39 3.64 16.68
CA LYS A 69 -15.11 4.49 17.84
C LYS A 69 -13.62 4.85 17.84
N LEU A 70 -13.31 6.01 17.28
CA LEU A 70 -11.97 6.58 17.30
C LEU A 70 -11.54 6.92 18.74
N GLY A 71 -10.26 6.71 19.03
CA GLY A 71 -9.65 7.03 20.30
C GLY A 71 -8.67 8.20 20.19
N LYS A 72 -8.04 8.53 21.33
CA LYS A 72 -7.09 9.65 21.42
C LYS A 72 -5.85 9.49 20.53
N LYS A 73 -5.49 8.26 20.14
CA LYS A 73 -4.33 8.00 19.28
C LYS A 73 -4.65 8.34 17.83
N GLU A 74 -5.83 7.98 17.37
CA GLU A 74 -6.33 8.26 16.03
C GLU A 74 -6.53 9.78 15.85
N ASP A 75 -7.08 10.46 16.86
CA ASP A 75 -7.19 11.92 16.86
C ASP A 75 -5.82 12.61 16.78
N PHE A 76 -4.81 12.07 17.46
CA PHE A 76 -3.46 12.63 17.46
C PHE A 76 -2.79 12.58 16.08
N ILE A 77 -3.04 11.53 15.29
CA ILE A 77 -2.43 11.35 13.97
C ILE A 77 -3.24 11.99 12.84
N LYS A 78 -4.54 12.29 13.07
CA LYS A 78 -5.48 12.77 12.03
C LYS A 78 -4.91 13.85 11.12
N GLU A 79 -4.52 14.99 11.68
CA GLU A 79 -4.06 16.14 10.88
C GLU A 79 -2.76 15.84 10.12
N ARG A 80 -1.84 15.08 10.72
CA ARG A 80 -0.58 14.68 10.08
C ARG A 80 -0.83 13.72 8.94
N PHE A 81 -1.72 12.77 9.15
CA PHE A 81 -2.14 11.81 8.14
C PHE A 81 -2.86 12.49 6.97
N LEU A 82 -3.80 13.39 7.24
CA LEU A 82 -4.47 14.16 6.20
C LEU A 82 -3.46 15.00 5.41
N SER A 83 -2.55 15.71 6.07
CA SER A 83 -1.52 16.50 5.39
C SER A 83 -0.56 15.64 4.56
N PHE A 84 -0.23 14.43 5.02
CA PHE A 84 0.52 13.44 4.23
C PHE A 84 -0.25 13.01 2.99
N MET A 85 -1.53 12.68 3.13
CA MET A 85 -2.36 12.24 2.03
C MET A 85 -2.61 13.35 1.01
N GLU A 86 -2.77 14.60 1.43
CA GLU A 86 -2.81 15.77 0.55
C GLU A 86 -1.53 15.91 -0.28
N ALA A 87 -0.37 15.85 0.36
CA ALA A 87 0.93 15.93 -0.33
C ALA A 87 1.14 14.75 -1.29
N TYR A 88 0.71 13.55 -0.90
CA TYR A 88 0.77 12.36 -1.76
C TYR A 88 -0.13 12.50 -2.99
N LEU A 89 -1.38 12.94 -2.79
CA LEU A 89 -2.37 13.15 -3.87
C LEU A 89 -1.95 14.22 -4.88
N ALA A 90 -1.32 15.29 -4.38
CA ALA A 90 -0.81 16.40 -5.20
C ALA A 90 0.55 16.10 -5.85
N GLU A 91 1.16 14.95 -5.56
CA GLU A 91 2.52 14.57 -5.96
C GLU A 91 3.55 15.66 -5.60
N GLU A 92 3.47 16.20 -4.38
CA GLU A 92 4.30 17.31 -3.92
C GLU A 92 5.70 16.84 -3.47
N TYR A 93 6.59 16.60 -4.44
CA TYR A 93 7.97 16.11 -4.22
C TYR A 93 8.73 16.88 -3.14
N LYS A 94 8.51 18.20 -3.02
CA LYS A 94 9.27 19.07 -2.12
C LYS A 94 8.95 18.87 -0.64
N VAL A 95 7.73 18.46 -0.32
CA VAL A 95 7.24 18.39 1.07
C VAL A 95 6.90 16.97 1.50
N ILE A 96 6.80 16.01 0.56
CA ILE A 96 6.38 14.64 0.87
C ILE A 96 7.26 13.97 1.92
N ALA A 97 8.57 14.21 1.89
CA ALA A 97 9.51 13.67 2.88
C ALA A 97 9.18 14.13 4.31
N ASP A 98 8.82 15.41 4.48
CA ASP A 98 8.45 16.00 5.77
C ASP A 98 7.14 15.39 6.27
N LYS A 99 6.17 15.22 5.37
CA LYS A 99 4.88 14.64 5.72
C LYS A 99 4.95 13.17 6.08
N VAL A 100 5.84 12.42 5.42
CA VAL A 100 6.12 11.03 5.81
C VAL A 100 6.81 10.98 7.17
N GLU A 101 7.77 11.88 7.45
CA GLU A 101 8.43 11.96 8.77
C GLU A 101 7.43 12.18 9.91
N ASP A 102 6.36 12.95 9.68
CA ASP A 102 5.33 13.25 10.69
C ASP A 102 4.45 12.06 11.06
N VAL A 103 4.32 11.06 10.18
CA VAL A 103 3.40 9.93 10.33
C VAL A 103 4.08 8.59 10.54
N ILE A 104 5.31 8.43 10.05
CA ILE A 104 6.04 7.17 10.09
C ILE A 104 6.26 6.68 11.52
N GLY A 105 6.23 5.38 11.72
CA GLY A 105 6.29 4.74 13.03
C GLY A 105 4.97 4.76 13.81
N PHE A 106 3.90 5.34 13.27
CA PHE A 106 2.58 5.28 13.91
C PHE A 106 1.98 3.88 13.84
N GLY A 107 1.67 3.32 15.01
CA GLY A 107 1.20 1.94 15.20
C GLY A 107 2.00 1.21 16.27
N VAL A 108 1.66 -0.04 16.56
CA VAL A 108 2.39 -0.89 17.51
C VAL A 108 3.06 -2.05 16.79
N GLY A 109 4.15 -2.59 17.36
CA GLY A 109 4.80 -3.80 16.85
C GLY A 109 6.06 -3.55 16.03
N LEU A 110 6.50 -4.62 15.33
CA LEU A 110 7.73 -4.60 14.51
C LEU A 110 7.54 -3.83 13.20
N THR A 111 6.34 -3.84 12.64
CA THR A 111 5.94 -3.04 11.48
C THR A 111 4.74 -2.19 11.91
N PRO A 112 4.96 -0.92 12.31
CA PRO A 112 3.85 -0.03 12.67
C PRO A 112 2.89 0.14 11.50
N SER A 113 1.59 0.23 11.78
CA SER A 113 0.52 0.26 10.77
C SER A 113 0.69 1.32 9.70
N MET A 114 1.22 2.51 10.03
CA MET A 114 1.47 3.54 9.03
C MET A 114 2.55 3.13 8.03
N ASP A 115 3.55 2.36 8.47
CA ASP A 115 4.65 1.94 7.62
C ASP A 115 4.22 0.83 6.67
N ASP A 116 3.40 -0.10 7.16
CA ASP A 116 2.75 -1.13 6.36
C ASP A 116 1.84 -0.50 5.30
N PHE A 117 1.08 0.54 5.68
CA PHE A 117 0.29 1.33 4.76
C PHE A 117 1.15 2.04 3.68
N ILE A 118 2.23 2.71 4.07
CA ILE A 118 3.16 3.36 3.13
C ILE A 118 3.80 2.33 2.20
N CYS A 119 4.16 1.15 2.71
CA CYS A 119 4.65 0.03 1.90
C CYS A 119 3.64 -0.34 0.81
N GLY A 120 2.36 -0.48 1.16
CA GLY A 120 1.28 -0.73 0.21
C GLY A 120 1.15 0.38 -0.85
N LEU A 121 1.24 1.65 -0.46
CA LEU A 121 1.19 2.80 -1.40
C LEU A 121 2.34 2.75 -2.43
N MET A 122 3.57 2.57 -1.96
CA MET A 122 4.77 2.56 -2.81
C MET A 122 4.71 1.44 -3.84
N VAL A 123 4.26 0.26 -3.42
CA VAL A 123 4.18 -0.93 -4.25
C VAL A 123 3.04 -0.80 -5.26
N ALA A 124 1.88 -0.29 -4.85
CA ALA A 124 0.79 0.04 -5.77
C ALA A 124 1.25 1.04 -6.85
N ARG A 125 2.01 2.07 -6.47
CA ARG A 125 2.57 3.05 -7.41
C ARG A 125 3.43 2.40 -8.48
N VAL A 126 4.38 1.54 -8.10
CA VAL A 126 5.26 0.85 -9.06
C VAL A 126 4.48 -0.04 -10.02
N TYR A 127 3.61 -0.92 -9.51
CA TYR A 127 2.91 -1.89 -10.35
C TYR A 127 1.81 -1.24 -11.20
N LEU A 128 1.08 -0.25 -10.69
CA LEU A 128 0.01 0.40 -11.46
C LEU A 128 0.53 1.36 -12.51
N LEU A 129 1.59 2.13 -12.25
CA LEU A 129 2.20 2.95 -13.28
C LEU A 129 2.75 2.08 -14.41
N ASN A 130 3.38 0.94 -14.08
CA ASN A 130 3.76 -0.05 -15.10
C ASN A 130 2.55 -0.59 -15.87
N TYR A 131 1.48 -1.00 -15.18
CA TYR A 131 0.24 -1.46 -15.79
C TYR A 131 -0.33 -0.44 -16.79
N MET A 132 -0.40 0.84 -16.39
CA MET A 132 -0.86 1.97 -17.18
C MET A 132 0.10 2.41 -18.30
N GLY A 133 1.29 1.77 -18.42
CA GLY A 133 2.29 2.12 -19.42
C GLY A 133 2.99 3.45 -19.15
N LYS A 134 2.97 3.93 -17.90
CA LYS A 134 3.66 5.13 -17.43
C LYS A 134 5.10 4.81 -17.01
N SER A 135 5.88 5.86 -16.78
CA SER A 135 7.29 5.74 -16.39
C SER A 135 7.42 5.10 -15.01
N ILE A 136 8.09 3.95 -14.94
CA ILE A 136 8.47 3.34 -13.65
C ILE A 136 9.49 4.23 -12.93
N PHE A 137 10.31 4.98 -13.67
CA PHE A 137 11.29 5.88 -13.06
C PHE A 137 10.63 6.94 -12.18
N GLU A 138 9.53 7.55 -12.62
CA GLU A 138 8.75 8.52 -11.83
C GLU A 138 8.14 7.87 -10.59
N ALA A 139 7.75 6.59 -10.67
CA ALA A 139 7.28 5.82 -9.53
C ALA A 139 8.37 5.69 -8.46
N LEU A 140 9.56 5.26 -8.90
CA LEU A 140 10.73 5.03 -8.05
C LEU A 140 11.24 6.34 -7.44
N GLU A 141 11.36 7.39 -8.24
CA GLU A 141 11.85 8.70 -7.79
C GLU A 141 10.93 9.28 -6.70
N PHE A 142 9.61 9.24 -6.89
CA PHE A 142 8.67 9.72 -5.88
C PHE A 142 8.72 8.87 -4.59
N ASN A 143 8.79 7.55 -4.74
CA ASN A 143 8.94 6.66 -3.59
C ASN A 143 10.26 6.92 -2.84
N GLU A 144 11.37 7.21 -3.53
CA GLU A 144 12.63 7.58 -2.90
C GLU A 144 12.52 8.93 -2.15
N GLN A 145 11.81 9.91 -2.71
CA GLN A 145 11.55 11.18 -2.00
C GLN A 145 10.80 10.97 -0.69
N MET A 146 9.80 10.08 -0.66
CA MET A 146 9.08 9.73 0.57
C MET A 146 10.01 9.21 1.67
N LEU A 147 11.13 8.58 1.32
CA LEU A 147 12.03 7.95 2.28
C LEU A 147 13.16 8.83 2.81
N MET A 148 13.34 10.07 2.32
CA MET A 148 14.54 10.86 2.65
C MET A 148 14.75 11.13 4.15
N LYS A 149 13.69 11.12 4.96
CA LYS A 149 13.72 11.54 6.37
C LYS A 149 13.33 10.44 7.38
N ILE A 150 13.26 9.18 6.93
CA ILE A 150 12.71 8.09 7.75
C ILE A 150 13.72 7.48 8.75
N SER A 151 15.02 7.75 8.54
CA SER A 151 16.10 7.07 9.27
C SER A 151 15.94 7.20 10.78
N GLY A 152 15.78 6.07 11.48
CA GLY A 152 15.61 6.02 12.93
C GLY A 152 14.28 6.57 13.45
N LYS A 153 13.29 6.81 12.58
CA LYS A 153 11.94 7.26 12.94
C LYS A 153 10.94 6.13 13.13
N THR A 154 11.32 4.93 12.71
CA THR A 154 10.56 3.69 12.92
C THR A 154 11.50 2.55 13.31
N THR A 155 10.99 1.33 13.41
CA THR A 155 11.80 0.14 13.67
C THR A 155 12.75 -0.12 12.51
N ARG A 156 13.89 -0.75 12.81
CA ARG A 156 14.85 -1.16 11.78
C ARG A 156 14.25 -2.12 10.75
N VAL A 157 13.33 -2.98 11.18
CA VAL A 157 12.64 -3.93 10.28
C VAL A 157 11.78 -3.18 9.28
N SER A 158 11.01 -2.21 9.76
CA SER A 158 10.13 -1.40 8.94
C SER A 158 10.89 -0.46 8.00
N GLU A 159 11.98 0.14 8.48
CA GLU A 159 12.84 0.98 7.65
C GLU A 159 13.42 0.22 6.44
N GLU A 160 13.89 -1.03 6.65
CA GLU A 160 14.37 -1.87 5.56
C GLU A 160 13.23 -2.33 4.63
N MET A 161 12.07 -2.68 5.19
CA MET A 161 10.88 -2.98 4.40
C MET A 161 10.52 -1.82 3.46
N LEU A 162 10.53 -0.59 3.98
CA LEU A 162 10.23 0.61 3.19
C LEU A 162 11.26 0.86 2.09
N LYS A 163 12.56 0.67 2.36
CA LYS A 163 13.62 0.78 1.34
C LYS A 163 13.49 -0.24 0.20
N PHE A 164 12.94 -1.42 0.49
CA PHE A 164 12.65 -2.41 -0.54
C PHE A 164 11.36 -2.05 -1.30
N SER A 165 10.29 -1.70 -0.58
CA SER A 165 9.00 -1.37 -1.18
C SER A 165 9.06 -0.13 -2.06
N SER A 166 9.93 0.85 -1.76
CA SER A 166 10.16 2.00 -2.62
C SER A 166 10.65 1.63 -4.02
N LYS A 167 11.33 0.48 -4.12
CA LYS A 167 11.83 -0.12 -5.38
C LYS A 167 10.84 -1.11 -6.01
N GLY A 168 9.67 -1.30 -5.40
CA GLY A 168 8.72 -2.34 -5.75
C GLY A 168 9.15 -3.75 -5.32
N GLU A 169 10.21 -3.87 -4.52
CA GLU A 169 10.68 -5.13 -3.95
C GLU A 169 9.84 -5.47 -2.71
N VAL A 170 9.14 -6.59 -2.74
CA VAL A 170 8.28 -7.08 -1.65
C VAL A 170 8.30 -8.59 -1.63
N ASN A 171 7.95 -9.20 -0.49
CA ASN A 171 7.84 -10.66 -0.41
C ASN A 171 6.89 -11.25 -1.47
N GLU A 172 7.04 -12.55 -1.70
CA GLU A 172 6.35 -13.24 -2.77
C GLU A 172 4.82 -13.12 -2.73
N ASN A 173 4.20 -13.11 -1.56
CA ASN A 173 2.75 -13.06 -1.47
C ASN A 173 2.21 -11.67 -1.82
N ILE A 174 2.89 -10.60 -1.38
CA ILE A 174 2.53 -9.23 -1.79
C ILE A 174 2.77 -9.06 -3.29
N ARG A 175 3.89 -9.58 -3.82
CA ARG A 175 4.15 -9.57 -5.26
C ARG A 175 3.06 -10.30 -6.04
N SER A 176 2.67 -11.50 -5.60
CA SER A 176 1.60 -12.28 -6.22
C SER A 176 0.25 -11.56 -6.15
N LEU A 177 -0.04 -10.83 -5.08
CA LEU A 177 -1.22 -9.96 -4.99
C LEU A 177 -1.18 -8.82 -6.02
N MET A 178 -0.04 -8.17 -6.22
CA MET A 178 0.08 -7.07 -7.19
C MET A 178 0.02 -7.54 -8.64
N ILE A 179 0.65 -8.67 -8.94
CA ILE A 179 0.54 -9.32 -10.24
C ILE A 179 -0.90 -9.73 -10.46
N SER A 180 -1.54 -10.40 -9.49
CA SER A 180 -2.92 -10.86 -9.62
C SER A 180 -3.93 -9.73 -9.80
N LEU A 181 -3.69 -8.58 -9.18
CA LEU A 181 -4.47 -7.35 -9.34
C LEU A 181 -4.43 -6.83 -10.78
N THR A 182 -3.26 -6.84 -11.41
CA THR A 182 -3.01 -6.12 -12.68
C THR A 182 -2.89 -7.01 -13.92
N SER A 183 -2.89 -8.33 -13.73
CA SER A 183 -2.79 -9.32 -14.81
C SER A 183 -4.12 -9.99 -15.14
N ASP A 184 -4.19 -10.55 -16.34
CA ASP A 184 -5.34 -11.31 -16.83
C ASP A 184 -5.37 -12.72 -16.24
N ILE A 185 -5.57 -12.76 -14.93
CA ILE A 185 -5.70 -13.99 -14.15
C ILE A 185 -7.10 -14.07 -13.49
N PRO A 186 -7.58 -15.28 -13.14
CA PRO A 186 -8.89 -15.46 -12.53
C PRO A 186 -9.10 -14.66 -11.25
N ILE A 187 -10.33 -14.21 -11.03
CA ILE A 187 -10.72 -13.47 -9.83
C ILE A 187 -10.49 -14.29 -8.56
N ASP A 188 -10.73 -15.60 -8.60
CA ASP A 188 -10.54 -16.48 -7.44
C ASP A 188 -9.09 -16.55 -6.98
N GLU A 189 -8.14 -16.51 -7.93
CA GLU A 189 -6.71 -16.45 -7.62
C GLU A 189 -6.31 -15.09 -7.03
N PHE A 190 -6.90 -14.00 -7.51
CA PHE A 190 -6.76 -12.69 -6.86
C PHE A 190 -7.29 -12.71 -5.41
N ILE A 191 -8.47 -13.26 -5.17
CA ILE A 191 -9.06 -13.39 -3.84
C ILE A 191 -8.19 -14.27 -2.93
N TYR A 192 -7.61 -15.35 -3.47
CA TYR A 192 -6.68 -16.20 -2.73
C TYR A 192 -5.45 -15.40 -2.31
N ASN A 193 -4.77 -14.70 -3.23
CA ASN A 193 -3.60 -13.88 -2.91
C ASN A 193 -3.93 -12.77 -1.91
N LEU A 194 -5.11 -12.16 -2.03
CA LEU A 194 -5.60 -11.14 -1.09
C LEU A 194 -5.73 -11.71 0.33
N LYS A 195 -6.37 -12.86 0.49
CA LYS A 195 -6.50 -13.55 1.79
C LYS A 195 -5.17 -14.00 2.35
N THR A 196 -4.24 -14.43 1.48
CA THR A 196 -2.90 -14.83 1.89
C THR A 196 -2.14 -13.65 2.50
N VAL A 197 -2.12 -12.49 1.84
CA VAL A 197 -1.49 -11.27 2.41
C VAL A 197 -2.22 -10.82 3.68
N ALA A 198 -3.56 -10.91 3.72
CA ALA A 198 -4.34 -10.53 4.90
C ALA A 198 -4.01 -11.37 6.15
N SER A 199 -3.44 -12.57 5.99
CA SER A 199 -3.04 -13.42 7.13
C SER A 199 -1.71 -12.99 7.78
N TYR A 200 -1.09 -11.91 7.32
CA TYR A 200 0.18 -11.40 7.84
C TYR A 200 0.03 -10.60 9.11
N GLY A 201 0.72 -11.05 10.17
CA GLY A 201 0.72 -10.36 11.46
C GLY A 201 -0.68 -10.20 12.03
N GLU A 202 -0.83 -9.35 13.03
CA GLU A 202 -2.14 -9.05 13.62
C GLU A 202 -2.93 -8.07 12.73
N THR A 203 -2.29 -6.96 12.31
CA THR A 203 -2.90 -5.96 11.40
C THR A 203 -2.07 -5.70 10.14
N SER A 204 -0.80 -6.10 10.12
CA SER A 204 0.16 -5.73 9.07
C SER A 204 -0.32 -6.04 7.65
N GLY A 205 -0.88 -7.24 7.43
CA GLY A 205 -1.45 -7.63 6.14
C GLY A 205 -2.58 -6.71 5.68
N ILE A 206 -3.47 -6.35 6.61
CA ILE A 206 -4.59 -5.44 6.36
C ILE A 206 -4.10 -4.01 6.11
N ASP A 207 -3.08 -3.57 6.84
CA ASP A 207 -2.46 -2.25 6.69
C ASP A 207 -1.79 -2.11 5.31
N ILE A 208 -1.08 -3.14 4.84
CA ILE A 208 -0.50 -3.21 3.48
C ILE A 208 -1.60 -3.20 2.40
N ILE A 209 -2.63 -4.05 2.54
CA ILE A 209 -3.74 -4.12 1.58
C ILE A 209 -4.46 -2.77 1.52
N SER A 210 -4.61 -2.09 2.65
CA SER A 210 -5.19 -0.75 2.73
C SER A 210 -4.38 0.27 1.92
N GLY A 211 -3.06 0.24 2.04
CA GLY A 211 -2.16 1.05 1.22
C GLY A 211 -2.29 0.75 -0.27
N ILE A 212 -2.35 -0.54 -0.63
CA ILE A 212 -2.54 -0.97 -2.02
C ILE A 212 -3.86 -0.45 -2.57
N TYR A 213 -4.95 -0.59 -1.82
CA TYR A 213 -6.27 -0.14 -2.22
C TYR A 213 -6.31 1.39 -2.44
N ILE A 214 -5.84 2.18 -1.47
CA ILE A 214 -5.82 3.65 -1.56
C ILE A 214 -4.95 4.09 -2.73
N GLY A 215 -3.72 3.58 -2.84
CA GLY A 215 -2.82 3.89 -3.95
C GLY A 215 -3.46 3.55 -5.29
N SER A 216 -4.16 2.41 -5.37
CA SER A 216 -4.84 1.97 -6.59
C SER A 216 -5.98 2.90 -7.01
N LYS A 217 -6.80 3.32 -6.05
CA LYS A 217 -7.90 4.27 -6.27
C LYS A 217 -7.38 5.63 -6.76
N ILE A 218 -6.32 6.14 -6.13
CA ILE A 218 -5.69 7.43 -6.51
C ILE A 218 -5.24 7.38 -7.96
N LEU A 219 -4.39 6.40 -8.29
CA LEU A 219 -3.72 6.34 -9.59
C LEU A 219 -4.70 6.09 -10.73
N LEU A 220 -5.72 5.23 -10.54
CA LEU A 220 -6.73 4.98 -11.57
C LEU A 220 -7.70 6.15 -11.75
N ASN A 221 -8.01 6.89 -10.69
CA ASN A 221 -8.82 8.11 -10.79
C ASN A 221 -8.07 9.20 -11.56
N GLN A 222 -6.79 9.41 -11.25
CA GLN A 222 -5.93 10.34 -11.98
C GLN A 222 -5.76 9.92 -13.44
N TYR A 223 -5.54 8.62 -13.70
CA TYR A 223 -5.44 8.08 -15.06
C TYR A 223 -6.71 8.26 -15.89
N SER A 224 -7.88 8.22 -15.26
CA SER A 224 -9.15 8.41 -15.98
C SER A 224 -9.45 9.87 -16.33
N ARG A 225 -8.68 10.82 -15.78
CA ARG A 225 -8.83 12.26 -16.01
C ARG A 225 -7.82 12.83 -17.01
N GLY A 226 -6.78 12.08 -17.37
CA GLY A 226 -5.75 12.47 -18.34
C GLY A 226 -5.83 11.66 -19.61
#